data_AF-A0A7C6S5V2-F1
#
_entry.id   AF-A0A7C6S5V2-F1
#
_cell.length_a   1.000
_cell.length_b   1.000
_cell.length_c   1.000
_cell.angle_alpha   90.00
_cell.angle_beta   90.00
_cell.angle_gamma   90.00
#
_symmetry.space_group_name_H-M   'P 1'
#
loop_
_entity.id
_entity.type
_entity.pdbx_description
1 polymer ?
#
loop_
_entity_poly.entity_id
_entity_poly.type
_entity_poly.pdbx_seq_one_letter_code
_entity_poly.pdbx_strand_id
1 'polypeptide(L)'
;MSKDILSKRQRRKNARKRLRKIKRELPRSAFITKIVFSLLQLSILIILVASIVNMFLKPDDIEHSIFHVGLCVIGLVTINIPAFIQRKFKIYIPSILQLVAVLLIYAHFILGEIFRAYDHLAWFDKTLHALNGLAFSLLGFSMVNILNNSYDHHKRLSPFFVSLFSFCFSLAASYVWELLEFSIDSIFGINMQRWQDGLVGAGSGVNAYTQGTGLIDTMIDMLVMLAGGAFVSVIGYISLKTKKDLFNKLLLHRIADYEIARKKAIEENNIELLMAIEDVHNEDIYSLNEDQAAQKPIADETAKSP
;
A
#
# COMPACT_ATOMS: atom_id res chain seq x y z
N MET A 1 -23.95 -30.06 29.34
CA MET A 1 -23.45 -29.07 28.36
C MET A 1 -22.19 -29.65 27.72
N SER A 2 -22.19 -29.93 26.41
CA SER A 2 -21.09 -30.64 25.73
C SER A 2 -19.73 -29.94 25.97
N LYS A 3 -18.66 -30.73 26.19
CA LYS A 3 -17.26 -30.23 26.35
C LYS A 3 -16.86 -29.28 25.22
N ASP A 4 -17.45 -29.46 24.04
CA ASP A 4 -17.20 -28.67 22.85
C ASP A 4 -17.83 -27.26 22.89
N ILE A 5 -18.93 -27.08 23.63
CA ILE A 5 -19.56 -25.78 23.88
C ILE A 5 -18.77 -25.00 24.94
N LEU A 6 -18.27 -25.69 25.96
CA LEU A 6 -17.39 -25.14 26.99
C LEU A 6 -16.05 -24.68 26.40
N SER A 7 -15.46 -25.47 25.50
CA SER A 7 -14.21 -25.11 24.79
C SER A 7 -14.40 -23.86 23.92
N LYS A 8 -15.49 -23.77 23.16
CA LYS A 8 -15.84 -22.60 22.33
C LYS A 8 -16.09 -21.35 23.17
N ARG A 9 -16.77 -21.46 24.30
CA ARG A 9 -16.98 -20.33 25.24
C ARG A 9 -15.67 -19.84 25.84
N GLN A 10 -14.80 -20.77 26.24
CA GLN A 10 -13.49 -20.43 26.82
C GLN A 10 -12.57 -19.77 25.80
N ARG A 11 -12.52 -20.28 24.56
CA ARG A 11 -11.81 -19.66 23.43
C ARG A 11 -12.32 -18.24 23.16
N ARG A 12 -13.64 -18.02 23.11
CA ARG A 12 -14.24 -16.68 22.95
C ARG A 12 -13.91 -15.74 24.11
N LYS A 13 -13.87 -16.24 25.34
CA LYS A 13 -13.54 -15.45 26.55
C LYS A 13 -12.06 -15.05 26.55
N ASN A 14 -11.17 -15.96 26.15
CA ASN A 14 -9.74 -15.71 26.00
C ASN A 14 -9.46 -14.74 24.84
N ALA A 15 -10.12 -14.91 23.69
CA ALA A 15 -10.06 -13.97 22.57
C ALA A 15 -10.52 -12.57 22.99
N ARG A 16 -11.64 -12.44 23.72
CA ARG A 16 -12.11 -11.15 24.26
C ARG A 16 -11.14 -10.52 25.25
N LYS A 17 -10.48 -11.32 26.12
CA LYS A 17 -9.45 -10.83 27.04
C LYS A 17 -8.20 -10.38 26.30
N ARG A 18 -7.72 -11.14 25.32
CA ARG A 18 -6.63 -10.76 24.42
C ARG A 18 -6.95 -9.45 23.69
N LEU A 19 -8.11 -9.38 23.04
CA LEU A 19 -8.59 -8.17 22.36
C LEU A 19 -8.67 -6.94 23.26
N ARG A 20 -9.06 -7.11 24.54
CA ARG A 20 -9.08 -6.02 25.53
C ARG A 20 -7.69 -5.58 25.98
N LYS A 21 -6.73 -6.50 26.08
CA LYS A 21 -5.32 -6.20 26.39
C LYS A 21 -4.68 -5.45 25.22
N ILE A 22 -4.85 -5.99 24.02
CA ILE A 22 -4.47 -5.38 22.74
C ILE A 22 -5.04 -3.96 22.63
N LYS A 23 -6.36 -3.78 22.83
CA LYS A 23 -7.01 -2.46 22.80
C LYS A 23 -6.45 -1.42 23.77
N ARG A 24 -5.76 -1.84 24.84
CA ARG A 24 -5.14 -0.96 25.83
C ARG A 24 -3.71 -0.57 25.48
N GLU A 25 -3.04 -1.34 24.64
CA GLU A 25 -1.64 -1.11 24.26
C GLU A 25 -1.52 -0.21 23.00
N LEU A 26 -2.59 -0.05 22.23
CA LEU A 26 -2.59 0.68 20.95
C LEU A 26 -2.60 2.21 21.15
N PRO A 27 -1.72 2.99 20.50
CA PRO A 27 -1.72 4.44 20.58
C PRO A 27 -2.78 5.05 19.68
N ARG A 28 -3.08 6.33 19.94
CA ARG A 28 -4.17 7.08 19.32
C ARG A 28 -3.98 7.34 17.81
N SER A 29 -2.75 7.27 17.29
CA SER A 29 -2.37 7.63 15.91
C SER A 29 -3.06 6.79 14.83
N ALA A 30 -3.30 5.50 15.05
CA ALA A 30 -3.94 4.68 14.03
C ALA A 30 -5.44 4.50 14.21
N PHE A 31 -6.01 5.07 15.27
CA PHE A 31 -7.43 5.42 15.24
C PHE A 31 -7.67 6.50 14.18
N ILE A 32 -6.77 7.49 14.07
CA ILE A 32 -6.86 8.56 13.08
C ILE A 32 -6.77 7.99 11.66
N THR A 33 -5.78 7.14 11.38
CA THR A 33 -5.63 6.53 10.04
C THR A 33 -6.88 5.75 9.62
N LYS A 34 -7.49 4.98 10.54
CA LYS A 34 -8.76 4.28 10.28
C LYS A 34 -9.94 5.21 10.08
N ILE A 35 -10.02 6.31 10.81
CA ILE A 35 -11.04 7.33 10.62
C ILE A 35 -10.88 7.96 9.24
N VAL A 36 -9.69 8.44 8.91
CA VAL A 36 -9.41 9.08 7.61
C VAL A 36 -9.77 8.12 6.48
N PHE A 37 -9.30 6.88 6.55
CA PHE A 37 -9.64 5.85 5.58
C PHE A 37 -11.16 5.65 5.42
N SER A 38 -11.87 5.48 6.54
CA SER A 38 -13.34 5.32 6.53
C SER A 38 -14.05 6.54 5.95
N LEU A 39 -13.58 7.76 6.27
CA LEU A 39 -14.14 9.00 5.76
C LEU A 39 -13.93 9.16 4.25
N LEU A 40 -12.74 8.81 3.75
CA LEU A 40 -12.46 8.83 2.31
C LEU A 40 -13.30 7.78 1.57
N GLN A 41 -13.43 6.58 2.11
CA GLN A 41 -14.31 5.55 1.52
C GLN A 41 -15.78 5.98 1.52
N LEU A 42 -16.24 6.56 2.63
CA LEU A 42 -17.61 7.07 2.74
C LEU A 42 -17.87 8.19 1.74
N SER A 43 -16.92 9.12 1.54
CA SER A 43 -17.08 10.19 0.56
C SER A 43 -17.12 9.64 -0.87
N ILE A 44 -16.28 8.65 -1.23
CA ILE A 44 -16.38 7.98 -2.54
C ILE A 44 -17.73 7.29 -2.70
N LEU A 45 -18.24 6.62 -1.66
CA LEU A 45 -19.54 5.96 -1.72
C LEU A 45 -20.69 6.96 -1.92
N ILE A 46 -20.61 8.13 -1.27
CA ILE A 46 -21.60 9.21 -1.46
C ILE A 46 -21.56 9.72 -2.90
N ILE A 47 -20.36 9.96 -3.45
CA ILE A 47 -20.18 10.40 -4.85
C ILE A 47 -20.68 9.33 -5.82
N LEU A 48 -20.43 8.06 -5.55
CA LEU A 48 -20.92 6.93 -6.35
C LEU A 48 -22.45 6.92 -6.40
N VAL A 49 -23.11 7.00 -5.25
CA VAL A 49 -24.59 7.04 -5.18
C VAL A 49 -25.12 8.28 -5.88
N ALA A 50 -24.51 9.45 -5.68
CA ALA A 50 -24.92 10.68 -6.37
C ALA A 50 -24.77 10.56 -7.89
N SER A 51 -23.70 9.92 -8.37
CA SER A 51 -23.45 9.70 -9.80
C SER A 51 -24.49 8.74 -10.39
N ILE A 52 -24.83 7.66 -9.69
CA ILE A 52 -25.92 6.74 -10.10
C ILE A 52 -27.26 7.47 -10.17
N VAL A 53 -27.59 8.29 -9.16
CA VAL A 53 -28.82 9.09 -9.16
C VAL A 53 -28.83 10.08 -10.32
N ASN A 54 -27.71 10.73 -10.61
CA ASN A 54 -27.58 11.66 -11.73
C ASN A 54 -27.81 11.01 -13.09
N MET A 55 -27.50 9.71 -13.27
CA MET A 55 -27.84 8.99 -14.50
C MET A 55 -29.35 9.01 -14.81
N PHE A 56 -30.20 9.04 -13.77
CA PHE A 56 -31.65 9.10 -13.93
C PHE A 56 -32.19 10.53 -13.94
N LEU A 57 -31.59 11.44 -13.16
CA LEU A 57 -32.04 12.83 -13.06
C LEU A 57 -31.55 13.72 -14.21
N LYS A 58 -30.43 13.36 -14.83
CA LYS A 58 -29.80 14.09 -15.94
C LYS A 58 -29.43 13.13 -17.08
N PRO A 59 -30.42 12.56 -17.80
CA PRO A 59 -30.14 11.60 -18.87
C PRO A 59 -29.30 12.19 -20.01
N ASP A 60 -29.40 13.50 -20.24
CA ASP A 60 -28.60 14.22 -21.24
C ASP A 60 -27.09 14.22 -20.92
N ASP A 61 -26.71 13.92 -19.67
CA ASP A 61 -25.33 13.89 -19.17
C ASP A 61 -24.94 12.51 -18.59
N ILE A 62 -25.47 11.45 -19.20
CA ILE A 62 -25.29 10.08 -18.72
C ILE A 62 -23.84 9.61 -18.84
N GLU A 63 -23.11 10.06 -19.86
CA GLU A 63 -21.71 9.64 -20.11
C GLU A 63 -20.77 10.07 -18.97
N HIS A 64 -20.86 11.33 -18.52
CA HIS A 64 -20.08 11.80 -17.36
C HIS A 64 -20.46 11.04 -16.09
N SER A 65 -21.75 10.74 -15.90
CA SER A 65 -22.21 9.96 -14.75
C SER A 65 -21.66 8.52 -14.77
N ILE A 66 -21.65 7.86 -15.93
CA ILE A 66 -21.05 6.51 -16.10
C ILE A 66 -19.55 6.54 -15.81
N PHE A 67 -18.84 7.55 -16.32
CA PHE A 67 -17.41 7.71 -16.09
C PHE A 67 -17.10 7.87 -14.59
N HIS A 68 -17.84 8.73 -13.89
CA HIS A 68 -17.70 8.91 -12.44
C HIS A 68 -18.01 7.63 -11.65
N VAL A 69 -19.02 6.86 -12.05
CA VAL A 69 -19.30 5.54 -11.45
C VAL A 69 -18.09 4.61 -11.61
N GLY A 70 -17.51 4.53 -12.81
CA GLY A 70 -16.30 3.74 -13.08
C GLY A 70 -15.13 4.15 -12.19
N LEU A 71 -14.85 5.45 -12.11
CA LEU A 71 -13.80 6.01 -11.27
C LEU A 71 -14.03 5.75 -9.77
N CYS A 72 -15.25 5.86 -9.28
CA CYS A 72 -15.57 5.53 -7.89
C CYS A 72 -15.34 4.04 -7.60
N VAL A 73 -15.73 3.15 -8.51
CA VAL A 73 -15.49 1.70 -8.36
C VAL A 73 -13.99 1.41 -8.33
N ILE A 74 -13.22 1.95 -9.27
CA ILE A 74 -11.76 1.81 -9.30
C ILE A 74 -11.14 2.40 -8.03
N GLY A 75 -11.55 3.59 -7.61
CA GLY A 75 -11.08 4.24 -6.39
C GLY A 75 -11.34 3.39 -5.14
N LEU A 76 -12.54 2.81 -5.01
CA LEU A 76 -12.88 1.90 -3.90
C LEU A 76 -12.08 0.61 -3.94
N VAL A 77 -11.79 0.05 -5.12
CA VAL A 77 -10.93 -1.14 -5.22
C VAL A 77 -9.50 -0.79 -4.83
N THR A 78 -8.94 0.26 -5.42
CA THR A 78 -7.53 0.63 -5.29
C THR A 78 -7.19 1.09 -3.86
N ILE A 79 -8.08 1.85 -3.21
CA ILE A 79 -7.86 2.32 -1.83
C ILE A 79 -7.69 1.15 -0.84
N ASN A 80 -8.26 -0.02 -1.13
CA ASN A 80 -8.16 -1.21 -0.29
C ASN A 80 -6.92 -2.09 -0.59
N ILE A 81 -6.15 -1.80 -1.66
CA ILE A 81 -4.98 -2.60 -2.06
C ILE A 81 -3.93 -2.71 -0.94
N PRO A 82 -3.52 -1.65 -0.24
CA PRO A 82 -2.52 -1.77 0.83
C PRO A 82 -2.95 -2.74 1.93
N ALA A 83 -4.20 -2.63 2.40
CA ALA A 83 -4.76 -3.52 3.42
C ALA A 83 -4.84 -4.97 2.92
N PHE A 84 -5.22 -5.18 1.65
CA PHE A 84 -5.25 -6.50 1.02
C PHE A 84 -3.85 -7.12 0.95
N ILE A 85 -2.84 -6.39 0.48
CA ILE A 85 -1.45 -6.85 0.38
C ILE A 85 -0.92 -7.26 1.76
N GLN A 86 -1.14 -6.42 2.77
CA GLN A 86 -0.72 -6.68 4.14
C GLN A 86 -1.28 -8.02 4.66
N ARG A 87 -2.59 -8.27 4.46
CA ARG A 87 -3.23 -9.52 4.90
C ARG A 87 -2.78 -10.72 4.08
N LYS A 88 -2.72 -10.58 2.75
CA LYS A 88 -2.45 -11.69 1.83
C LYS A 88 -1.00 -12.18 1.91
N PHE A 89 -0.04 -11.25 1.98
CA PHE A 89 1.39 -11.56 1.94
C PHE A 89 2.04 -11.59 3.33
N LYS A 90 1.26 -11.39 4.41
CA LYS A 90 1.76 -11.32 5.79
C LYS A 90 2.92 -10.31 5.93
N ILE A 91 2.78 -9.15 5.29
CA ILE A 91 3.74 -8.04 5.33
C ILE A 91 3.14 -6.91 6.16
N TYR A 92 3.92 -6.36 7.07
CA TYR A 92 3.56 -5.16 7.81
C TYR A 92 3.81 -3.91 6.95
N ILE A 93 2.77 -3.12 6.71
CA ILE A 93 2.86 -1.80 6.05
C ILE A 93 2.71 -0.70 7.10
N PRO A 94 3.71 0.19 7.28
CA PRO A 94 3.58 1.31 8.20
C PRO A 94 2.37 2.20 7.88
N SER A 95 1.65 2.65 8.91
CA SER A 95 0.42 3.43 8.83
C SER A 95 0.62 4.75 8.10
N ILE A 96 1.81 5.35 8.22
CA ILE A 96 2.16 6.54 7.44
C ILE A 96 2.20 6.24 5.93
N LEU A 97 2.75 5.09 5.52
CA LEU A 97 2.76 4.67 4.13
C LEU A 97 1.36 4.31 3.64
N GLN A 98 0.54 3.66 4.47
CA GLN A 98 -0.86 3.40 4.14
C GLN A 98 -1.63 4.70 3.92
N LEU A 99 -1.47 5.66 4.83
CA LEU A 99 -2.12 6.96 4.74
C LEU A 99 -1.69 7.72 3.48
N VAL A 100 -0.39 7.80 3.22
CA VAL A 100 0.15 8.45 2.02
C VAL A 100 -0.40 7.78 0.76
N ALA A 101 -0.34 6.45 0.67
CA ALA A 101 -0.86 5.72 -0.49
C ALA A 101 -2.36 6.00 -0.72
N VAL A 102 -3.16 5.93 0.34
CA VAL A 102 -4.61 6.19 0.27
C VAL A 102 -4.91 7.63 -0.14
N LEU A 103 -4.16 8.61 0.37
CA LEU A 103 -4.31 10.01 -0.01
C LEU A 103 -3.93 10.24 -1.46
N LEU A 104 -2.85 9.63 -1.96
CA LEU A 104 -2.45 9.70 -3.37
C LEU A 104 -3.50 9.08 -4.28
N ILE A 105 -4.03 7.90 -3.93
CA ILE A 105 -5.12 7.24 -4.69
C ILE A 105 -6.36 8.13 -4.74
N TYR A 106 -6.78 8.68 -3.59
CA TYR A 106 -7.93 9.59 -3.53
C TYR A 106 -7.69 10.86 -4.36
N ALA A 107 -6.47 11.40 -4.30
CA ALA A 107 -6.11 12.58 -5.07
C ALA A 107 -6.18 12.34 -6.58
N HIS A 108 -5.67 11.20 -7.09
CA HIS A 108 -5.76 10.93 -8.54
C HIS A 108 -7.20 10.72 -8.99
N PHE A 109 -7.90 9.74 -8.41
CA PHE A 109 -9.21 9.31 -8.95
C PHE A 109 -10.37 10.23 -8.59
N ILE A 110 -10.33 10.87 -7.42
CA ILE A 110 -11.46 11.65 -6.93
C ILE A 110 -11.21 13.14 -7.12
N LEU A 111 -10.11 13.66 -6.57
CA LEU A 111 -9.81 15.10 -6.70
C LEU A 111 -9.41 15.45 -8.13
N GLY A 112 -8.54 14.65 -8.73
CA GLY A 112 -8.03 14.83 -10.09
C GLY A 112 -9.13 14.71 -11.13
N GLU A 113 -9.74 13.54 -11.24
CA GLU A 113 -10.71 13.26 -12.30
C GLU A 113 -12.12 13.80 -12.02
N ILE A 114 -12.74 13.45 -10.89
CA ILE A 114 -14.14 13.80 -10.62
C ILE A 114 -14.29 15.31 -10.31
N PHE A 115 -13.41 15.84 -9.46
CA PHE A 115 -13.40 17.27 -9.12
C PHE A 115 -12.56 18.13 -10.07
N ARG A 116 -12.01 17.53 -11.13
CA ARG A 116 -11.26 18.21 -12.20
C ARG A 116 -10.07 19.03 -11.70
N ALA A 117 -9.39 18.58 -10.63
CA ALA A 117 -8.19 19.28 -10.14
C ALA A 117 -7.06 19.31 -11.18
N TYR A 118 -6.98 18.30 -12.06
CA TYR A 118 -6.04 18.29 -13.18
C TYR A 118 -6.21 19.50 -14.11
N ASP A 119 -7.45 19.91 -14.37
CA ASP A 119 -7.77 21.04 -15.24
C ASP A 119 -7.57 22.41 -14.60
N HIS A 120 -7.53 22.46 -13.26
CA HIS A 120 -7.60 23.72 -12.52
C HIS A 120 -6.30 24.07 -11.82
N LEU A 121 -5.44 23.09 -11.57
CA LEU A 121 -4.20 23.24 -10.80
C LEU A 121 -3.03 22.67 -11.60
N ALA A 122 -2.31 23.53 -12.33
CA ALA A 122 -1.21 23.13 -13.23
C ALA A 122 -0.06 22.36 -12.54
N TRP A 123 0.09 22.47 -11.22
CA TRP A 123 1.11 21.76 -10.44
C TRP A 123 0.59 20.45 -9.82
N PHE A 124 -0.72 20.21 -9.84
CA PHE A 124 -1.34 19.12 -9.10
C PHE A 124 -0.83 17.76 -9.56
N ASP A 125 -0.91 17.53 -10.85
CA ASP A 125 -0.47 16.29 -11.49
C ASP A 125 1.02 16.01 -11.21
N LYS A 126 1.89 16.97 -11.53
CA LYS A 126 3.34 16.81 -11.35
C LYS A 126 3.73 16.63 -9.88
N THR A 127 2.95 17.20 -8.96
CA THR A 127 3.13 16.95 -7.52
C THR A 127 2.79 15.52 -7.15
N LEU A 128 1.69 14.98 -7.68
CA LEU A 128 1.29 13.58 -7.46
C LEU A 128 2.33 12.60 -8.03
N HIS A 129 2.83 12.84 -9.24
CA HIS A 129 3.89 12.02 -9.84
C HIS A 129 5.20 12.10 -9.03
N ALA A 130 5.60 13.28 -8.58
CA ALA A 130 6.77 13.41 -7.70
C ALA A 130 6.60 12.60 -6.40
N LEU A 131 5.44 12.73 -5.73
CA LEU A 131 5.14 12.00 -4.49
C LEU A 131 5.06 10.47 -4.72
N ASN A 132 4.56 10.03 -5.88
CA ASN A 132 4.59 8.62 -6.29
C ASN A 132 6.03 8.12 -6.46
N GLY A 133 6.93 8.91 -7.05
CA GLY A 133 8.37 8.58 -7.13
C GLY A 133 9.00 8.38 -5.74
N LEU A 134 8.65 9.21 -4.76
CA LEU A 134 9.08 9.03 -3.37
C LEU A 134 8.55 7.70 -2.79
N ALA A 135 7.26 7.45 -2.97
CA ALA A 135 6.57 6.28 -2.42
C ALA A 135 7.08 4.96 -3.03
N PHE A 136 7.25 4.90 -4.36
CA PHE A 136 7.74 3.71 -5.05
C PHE A 136 9.21 3.41 -4.72
N SER A 137 10.05 4.43 -4.52
CA SER A 137 11.40 4.20 -4.02
C SER A 137 11.39 3.58 -2.61
N LEU A 138 10.57 4.10 -1.67
CA LEU A 138 10.41 3.48 -0.34
C LEU A 138 9.89 2.03 -0.44
N LEU A 139 8.99 1.75 -1.38
CA LEU A 139 8.53 0.39 -1.68
C LEU A 139 9.68 -0.50 -2.21
N GLY A 140 10.53 0.02 -3.08
CA GLY A 140 11.72 -0.68 -3.58
C GLY A 140 12.71 -1.06 -2.46
N PHE A 141 13.00 -0.13 -1.55
CA PHE A 141 13.80 -0.44 -0.35
C PHE A 141 13.14 -1.50 0.52
N SER A 142 11.82 -1.40 0.67
CA SER A 142 11.03 -2.32 1.46
C SER A 142 11.04 -3.74 0.89
N MET A 143 10.98 -3.89 -0.43
CA MET A 143 11.11 -5.20 -1.09
C MET A 143 12.47 -5.82 -0.80
N VAL A 144 13.55 -5.06 -0.93
CA VAL A 144 14.89 -5.57 -0.59
C VAL A 144 14.96 -5.98 0.88
N ASN A 145 14.41 -5.17 1.80
CA ASN A 145 14.37 -5.49 3.23
C ASN A 145 13.64 -6.82 3.50
N ILE A 146 12.48 -7.04 2.88
CA ILE A 146 11.68 -8.26 3.05
C ILE A 146 12.39 -9.51 2.48
N LEU A 147 13.09 -9.37 1.34
CA LEU A 147 13.80 -10.46 0.69
C LEU A 147 15.12 -10.80 1.40
N ASN A 148 15.81 -9.78 1.91
CA ASN A 148 17.11 -9.91 2.54
C ASN A 148 17.04 -10.37 4.01
N ASN A 149 15.88 -10.22 4.68
CA ASN A 149 15.62 -10.77 6.03
C ASN A 149 15.34 -12.30 6.03
N SER A 150 15.87 -13.05 5.06
CA SER A 150 15.92 -14.51 5.16
C SER A 150 17.14 -14.89 6.02
N TYR A 151 17.05 -15.95 6.84
CA TYR A 151 18.05 -16.39 7.84
C TYR A 151 19.49 -16.63 7.30
N ASP A 152 19.68 -16.52 5.99
CA ASP A 152 20.91 -16.78 5.28
C ASP A 152 21.86 -15.57 5.32
N HIS A 153 22.91 -15.66 6.13
CA HIS A 153 23.90 -14.59 6.33
C HIS A 153 24.73 -14.27 5.07
N HIS A 154 24.69 -15.12 4.04
CA HIS A 154 25.45 -14.95 2.81
C HIS A 154 24.85 -13.96 1.80
N LYS A 155 23.66 -13.40 2.05
CA LYS A 155 22.90 -12.60 1.06
C LYS A 155 22.83 -11.09 1.32
N ARG A 156 23.64 -10.54 2.23
CA ARG A 156 23.57 -9.10 2.58
C ARG A 156 24.07 -8.21 1.44
N LEU A 157 23.14 -7.59 0.72
CA LEU A 157 23.44 -6.59 -0.32
C LEU A 157 24.12 -5.34 0.25
N SER A 158 25.03 -4.73 -0.52
CA SER A 158 25.69 -3.48 -0.11
C SER A 158 24.70 -2.31 -0.12
N PRO A 159 24.88 -1.27 0.71
CA PRO A 159 24.01 -0.09 0.72
C PRO A 159 23.82 0.54 -0.66
N PHE A 160 24.87 0.53 -1.49
CA PHE A 160 24.80 1.02 -2.85
C PHE A 160 23.84 0.18 -3.72
N PHE A 161 23.96 -1.15 -3.70
CA PHE A 161 23.08 -2.02 -4.48
C PHE A 161 21.62 -1.92 -4.04
N VAL A 162 21.36 -1.80 -2.73
CA VAL A 162 20.00 -1.61 -2.22
C VAL A 162 19.40 -0.30 -2.74
N SER A 163 20.15 0.80 -2.67
CA SER A 163 19.68 2.10 -3.17
C SER A 163 19.51 2.14 -4.68
N LEU A 164 20.44 1.54 -5.43
CA LEU A 164 20.34 1.46 -6.88
C LEU A 164 19.13 0.63 -7.30
N PHE A 165 18.90 -0.51 -6.65
CA PHE A 165 17.71 -1.32 -6.90
C PHE A 165 16.43 -0.52 -6.64
N SER A 166 16.33 0.16 -5.50
CA SER A 166 15.16 0.97 -5.15
C SER A 166 14.90 2.08 -6.18
N PHE A 167 15.96 2.76 -6.63
CA PHE A 167 15.88 3.78 -7.67
C PHE A 167 15.32 3.19 -8.97
N CYS A 168 15.92 2.10 -9.47
CA CYS A 168 15.46 1.43 -10.69
C CYS A 168 14.04 0.89 -10.57
N PHE A 169 13.67 0.34 -9.41
CA PHE A 169 12.31 -0.12 -9.14
C PHE A 169 11.30 1.03 -9.25
N SER A 170 11.63 2.20 -8.68
CA SER A 170 10.78 3.39 -8.78
C SER A 170 10.59 3.84 -10.23
N LEU A 171 11.65 3.84 -11.03
CA LEU A 171 11.58 4.20 -12.46
C LEU A 171 10.76 3.18 -13.25
N ALA A 172 10.90 1.89 -12.96
CA ALA A 172 10.13 0.84 -13.62
C ALA A 172 8.63 0.98 -13.29
N ALA A 173 8.27 1.26 -12.03
CA ALA A 173 6.89 1.52 -11.64
C ALA A 173 6.31 2.75 -12.34
N SER A 174 7.10 3.84 -12.42
CA SER A 174 6.74 5.05 -13.17
C SER A 174 6.47 4.74 -14.64
N TYR A 175 7.37 4.02 -15.30
CA TYR A 175 7.21 3.65 -16.71
C TYR A 175 5.95 2.79 -16.96
N VAL A 176 5.66 1.85 -16.06
CA VAL A 176 4.43 1.05 -16.15
C VAL A 176 3.19 1.92 -16.01
N TRP A 177 3.21 2.93 -15.15
CA TRP A 177 2.09 3.86 -15.02
C TRP A 177 1.85 4.63 -16.33
N GLU A 178 2.87 5.26 -16.90
CA GLU A 178 2.76 5.97 -18.19
C GLU A 178 2.27 5.06 -19.33
N LEU A 179 2.71 3.79 -19.34
CA LEU A 179 2.19 2.81 -20.30
C LEU A 179 0.71 2.52 -20.10
N LEU A 180 0.24 2.48 -18.86
CA LEU A 180 -1.19 2.30 -18.57
C LEU A 180 -1.99 3.51 -19.05
N GLU A 181 -1.51 4.73 -18.81
CA GLU A 181 -2.17 5.95 -19.28
C GLU A 181 -2.28 5.97 -20.80
N PHE A 182 -1.17 5.76 -21.50
CA PHE A 182 -1.14 5.65 -22.95
C PHE A 182 -2.09 4.57 -23.46
N SER A 183 -2.10 3.40 -22.81
CA SER A 183 -2.97 2.28 -23.23
C SER A 183 -4.45 2.61 -23.05
N ILE A 184 -4.81 3.24 -21.93
CA ILE A 184 -6.19 3.60 -21.62
C ILE A 184 -6.66 4.73 -22.56
N ASP A 185 -5.82 5.74 -22.81
CA ASP A 185 -6.11 6.79 -23.79
C ASP A 185 -6.30 6.21 -25.19
N SER A 186 -5.45 5.27 -25.58
CA SER A 186 -5.52 4.62 -26.90
C SER A 186 -6.77 3.74 -27.08
N ILE A 187 -7.24 3.08 -26.02
CA ILE A 187 -8.37 2.14 -26.09
C ILE A 187 -9.71 2.85 -25.88
N PHE A 188 -9.78 3.76 -24.92
CA PHE A 188 -11.02 4.39 -24.48
C PHE A 188 -11.18 5.83 -24.96
N GLY A 189 -10.14 6.41 -25.59
CA GLY A 189 -10.18 7.79 -26.08
C GLY A 189 -10.29 8.82 -24.97
N ILE A 190 -9.85 8.48 -23.75
CA ILE A 190 -9.82 9.42 -22.63
C ILE A 190 -8.50 10.23 -22.64
N ASN A 191 -8.29 11.01 -21.59
CA ASN A 191 -7.25 12.04 -21.55
C ASN A 191 -6.36 11.92 -20.30
N MET A 192 -5.83 10.73 -20.03
CA MET A 192 -4.89 10.49 -18.94
C MET A 192 -3.58 11.23 -19.15
N GLN A 193 -3.01 11.18 -20.36
CA GLN A 193 -1.77 11.89 -20.73
C GLN A 193 -1.98 13.38 -21.05
N ARG A 194 -3.13 13.95 -20.68
CA ARG A 194 -3.45 15.38 -20.83
C ARG A 194 -3.22 15.96 -22.23
N TRP A 195 -3.35 15.14 -23.28
CA TRP A 195 -3.16 15.58 -24.67
C TRP A 195 -4.23 16.56 -25.16
N GLN A 196 -5.38 16.62 -24.49
CA GLN A 196 -6.49 17.54 -24.76
C GLN A 196 -6.45 18.83 -23.93
N ASP A 197 -5.56 18.92 -22.94
CA ASP A 197 -5.57 20.03 -21.98
C ASP A 197 -4.82 21.23 -22.53
N GLY A 198 -5.49 22.38 -22.59
CA GLY A 198 -4.88 23.67 -22.99
C GLY A 198 -3.82 24.20 -22.00
N LEU A 199 -3.65 23.53 -20.85
CA LEU A 199 -2.64 23.85 -19.84
C LEU A 199 -1.23 23.47 -20.29
N VAL A 200 -1.07 22.44 -21.13
CA VAL A 200 0.23 21.92 -21.56
C VAL A 200 0.69 22.53 -22.91
N GLY A 201 -0.12 23.38 -23.53
CA GLY A 201 0.28 24.10 -24.73
C GLY A 201 -0.78 25.07 -25.23
N ALA A 202 -0.48 26.37 -25.17
CA ALA A 202 -1.20 27.38 -25.93
C ALA A 202 -0.96 27.15 -27.44
N GLY A 203 -1.90 26.49 -28.10
CA GLY A 203 -1.92 26.30 -29.55
C GLY A 203 -3.29 26.63 -30.11
N SER A 204 -3.52 27.89 -30.45
CA SER A 204 -4.72 28.36 -31.16
C SER A 204 -4.74 27.79 -32.58
N GLY A 205 -5.63 26.82 -32.85
CA GLY A 205 -5.86 26.36 -34.21
C GLY A 205 -6.75 25.13 -34.29
N VAL A 206 -7.81 25.25 -35.09
CA VAL A 206 -8.77 24.18 -35.43
C VAL A 206 -7.98 22.97 -35.99
N ASN A 207 -8.02 21.82 -35.29
CA ASN A 207 -7.29 20.54 -35.46
C ASN A 207 -6.16 20.22 -34.45
N ALA A 208 -6.01 20.94 -33.34
CA ALA A 208 -4.87 20.82 -32.42
C ALA A 208 -4.99 19.76 -31.30
N TYR A 209 -5.27 18.50 -31.63
CA TYR A 209 -4.94 17.38 -30.75
C TYR A 209 -3.55 16.83 -31.12
N THR A 210 -2.52 17.58 -30.78
CA THR A 210 -1.14 17.15 -31.05
C THR A 210 -0.72 16.14 -29.99
N GLN A 211 -0.43 14.90 -30.37
CA GLN A 211 0.26 13.91 -29.52
C GLN A 211 1.55 14.47 -28.87
N GLY A 212 2.08 15.60 -29.33
CA GLY A 212 3.16 16.34 -28.68
C GLY A 212 2.85 16.86 -27.28
N THR A 213 1.61 17.23 -26.95
CA THR A 213 1.26 17.66 -25.57
C THR A 213 1.29 16.47 -24.62
N GLY A 214 0.74 15.33 -25.02
CA GLY A 214 0.80 14.11 -24.21
C GLY A 214 2.20 13.51 -24.07
N LEU A 215 3.04 13.63 -25.11
CA LEU A 215 4.46 13.29 -24.97
C LEU A 215 5.16 14.18 -23.95
N ILE A 216 4.93 15.50 -23.99
CA ILE A 216 5.51 16.44 -23.03
C ILE A 216 5.05 16.10 -21.61
N ASP A 217 3.76 15.82 -21.44
CA ASP A 217 3.15 15.43 -20.17
C ASP A 217 3.87 14.22 -19.56
N THR A 218 3.83 13.08 -20.26
CA THR A 218 4.50 11.84 -19.86
C THR A 218 6.00 12.03 -19.59
N MET A 219 6.71 12.80 -20.41
CA MET A 219 8.14 13.03 -20.20
C MET A 219 8.42 13.86 -18.94
N ILE A 220 7.56 14.84 -18.62
CA ILE A 220 7.66 15.62 -17.39
C ILE A 220 7.30 14.74 -16.19
N ASP A 221 6.29 13.89 -16.29
CA ASP A 221 5.89 12.95 -15.23
C ASP A 221 7.01 11.99 -14.86
N MET A 222 7.61 11.37 -15.88
CA MET A 222 8.79 10.53 -15.71
C MET A 222 9.96 11.31 -15.08
N LEU A 223 10.15 12.59 -15.42
CA LEU A 223 11.22 13.42 -14.86
C LEU A 223 11.01 13.73 -13.37
N VAL A 224 9.79 14.12 -12.98
CA VAL A 224 9.49 14.42 -11.57
C VAL A 224 9.47 13.15 -10.72
N MET A 225 9.00 12.02 -11.28
CA MET A 225 9.14 10.70 -10.66
C MET A 225 10.60 10.32 -10.45
N LEU A 226 11.46 10.55 -11.46
CA LEU A 226 12.91 10.31 -11.38
C LEU A 226 13.54 11.14 -10.28
N ALA A 227 13.24 12.44 -10.21
CA ALA A 227 13.78 13.32 -9.17
C ALA A 227 13.37 12.84 -7.77
N GLY A 228 12.11 12.47 -7.60
CA GLY A 228 11.57 11.92 -6.37
C GLY A 228 12.22 10.60 -5.93
N GLY A 229 12.35 9.66 -6.87
CA GLY A 229 13.00 8.38 -6.63
C GLY A 229 14.49 8.52 -6.34
N ALA A 230 15.19 9.41 -7.04
CA ALA A 230 16.60 9.72 -6.79
C ALA A 230 16.82 10.30 -5.39
N PHE A 231 15.96 11.25 -4.97
CA PHE A 231 16.02 11.86 -3.66
C PHE A 231 15.92 10.82 -2.53
N VAL A 232 14.92 9.94 -2.57
CA VAL A 232 14.75 8.87 -1.57
C VAL A 232 15.90 7.87 -1.62
N SER A 233 16.39 7.52 -2.81
CA SER A 233 17.48 6.56 -2.99
C SER A 233 18.81 7.05 -2.40
N VAL A 234 19.11 8.35 -2.56
CA VAL A 234 20.27 9.01 -1.93
C VAL A 234 20.13 9.05 -0.41
N ILE A 235 18.96 9.47 0.10
CA ILE A 235 18.71 9.48 1.55
C ILE A 235 18.82 8.08 2.15
N GLY A 236 18.22 7.08 1.48
CA GLY A 236 18.30 5.69 1.89
C GLY A 236 19.73 5.17 1.91
N TYR A 237 20.54 5.52 0.90
CA TYR A 237 21.97 5.17 0.86
C TYR A 237 22.72 5.72 2.08
N ILE A 238 22.54 7.02 2.36
CA ILE A 238 23.16 7.69 3.50
C ILE A 238 22.69 7.06 4.81
N SER A 239 21.39 6.75 4.94
CA SER A 239 20.84 6.13 6.15
C SER A 239 21.41 4.75 6.41
N LEU A 240 21.53 3.91 5.37
CA LEU A 240 22.12 2.58 5.45
C LEU A 240 23.61 2.65 5.81
N LYS A 241 24.35 3.62 5.25
CA LYS A 241 25.78 3.82 5.55
C LYS A 241 26.02 4.34 6.98
N THR A 242 25.16 5.23 7.45
CA THR A 242 25.27 5.86 8.79
C THR A 242 24.56 5.07 9.89
N LYS A 243 23.88 3.96 9.55
CA LYS A 243 23.09 3.12 10.46
C LYS A 243 22.01 3.91 11.24
N LYS A 244 21.46 4.97 10.64
CA LYS A 244 20.39 5.76 11.24
C LYS A 244 19.05 5.01 11.14
N ASP A 245 18.31 4.99 12.24
CA ASP A 245 17.07 4.20 12.38
C ASP A 245 15.81 4.85 11.76
N LEU A 246 15.88 6.13 11.36
CA LEU A 246 14.72 6.85 10.82
C LEU A 246 14.15 6.18 9.56
N PHE A 247 15.03 5.73 8.66
CA PHE A 247 14.62 5.12 7.41
C PHE A 247 13.98 3.75 7.61
N ASN A 248 14.46 2.95 8.57
CA ASN A 248 13.90 1.64 8.91
C ASN A 248 12.45 1.72 9.43
N LYS A 249 12.03 2.85 10.00
CA LYS A 249 10.64 3.03 10.44
C LYS A 249 9.67 3.14 9.27
N LEU A 250 10.14 3.62 8.11
CA LEU A 250 9.35 3.81 6.91
C LEU A 250 9.28 2.55 6.02
N LEU A 251 10.11 1.53 6.26
CA LEU A 251 10.11 0.33 5.42
C LEU A 251 9.04 -0.68 5.81
N LEU A 252 8.62 -1.50 4.83
CA LEU A 252 7.83 -2.70 5.07
C LEU A 252 8.67 -3.78 5.75
N HIS A 253 8.03 -4.57 6.63
CA HIS A 253 8.68 -5.64 7.38
C HIS A 253 7.88 -6.94 7.25
N ARG A 254 8.55 -8.09 7.31
CA ARG A 254 7.87 -9.38 7.41
C ARG A 254 7.24 -9.51 8.79
N ILE A 255 6.03 -10.05 8.88
CA ILE A 255 5.34 -10.28 10.16
C ILE A 255 6.06 -11.30 11.08
N ALA A 256 6.88 -12.18 10.51
CA ALA A 256 7.63 -13.22 11.23
C ALA A 256 8.65 -12.67 12.26
N ASP A 257 9.06 -11.41 12.15
CA ASP A 257 9.80 -10.71 13.23
C ASP A 257 8.80 -10.33 14.34
N TYR A 258 8.24 -11.34 15.03
CA TYR A 258 7.07 -11.21 15.90
C TYR A 258 7.12 -10.02 16.85
N GLU A 259 8.22 -9.79 17.57
CA GLU A 259 8.34 -8.68 18.51
C GLU A 259 8.35 -7.32 17.81
N ILE A 260 8.97 -7.20 16.63
CA ILE A 260 9.00 -5.96 15.84
C ILE A 260 7.63 -5.71 15.22
N ALA A 261 7.06 -6.72 14.56
CA ALA A 261 5.75 -6.65 13.93
C ALA A 261 4.63 -6.39 14.95
N ARG A 262 4.69 -7.04 16.13
CA ARG A 262 3.76 -6.84 17.24
C ARG A 262 3.91 -5.45 17.83
N LYS A 263 5.14 -5.00 18.14
CA LYS A 263 5.40 -3.64 18.66
C LYS A 263 4.89 -2.57 17.69
N LYS A 264 5.15 -2.75 16.40
CA LYS A 264 4.72 -1.85 15.33
C LYS A 264 3.20 -1.88 15.11
N ALA A 265 2.56 -3.05 15.08
CA ALA A 265 1.10 -3.16 15.01
C ALA A 265 0.39 -2.62 16.24
N ILE A 266 1.03 -2.72 17.42
CA ILE A 266 0.63 -2.01 18.63
C ILE A 266 0.74 -0.51 18.38
N GLU A 267 1.92 0.02 18.00
CA GLU A 267 2.15 1.44 17.67
C GLU A 267 1.19 2.00 16.59
N GLU A 268 0.58 1.12 15.82
CA GLU A 268 -0.31 1.44 14.71
C GLU A 268 -1.74 0.96 14.89
N ASN A 269 -2.23 0.81 16.12
CA ASN A 269 -3.65 0.56 16.42
C ASN A 269 -4.35 -0.48 15.52
N ASN A 270 -3.60 -1.44 15.00
CA ASN A 270 -4.07 -2.31 13.94
C ASN A 270 -4.46 -3.64 14.56
N ILE A 271 -5.63 -3.67 15.20
CA ILE A 271 -6.15 -4.85 15.90
C ILE A 271 -6.20 -6.08 14.99
N GLU A 272 -6.60 -5.91 13.74
CA GLU A 272 -6.71 -7.01 12.80
C GLU A 272 -5.35 -7.57 12.39
N LEU A 273 -4.38 -6.68 12.15
CA LEU A 273 -2.99 -7.07 11.94
C LEU A 273 -2.38 -7.69 13.18
N LEU A 274 -2.64 -7.16 14.37
CA LEU A 274 -2.14 -7.71 15.62
C LEU A 274 -2.72 -9.09 15.91
N MET A 275 -4.01 -9.30 15.58
CA MET A 275 -4.63 -10.62 15.60
C MET A 275 -3.96 -11.55 14.58
N ALA A 276 -3.75 -11.11 13.34
CA ALA A 276 -3.04 -11.90 12.33
C ALA A 276 -1.59 -12.24 12.74
N ILE A 277 -0.86 -11.30 13.36
CA ILE A 277 0.49 -11.51 13.90
C ILE A 277 0.46 -12.52 15.05
N GLU A 278 -0.46 -12.37 16.00
CA GLU A 278 -0.63 -13.32 17.11
C GLU A 278 -1.04 -14.70 16.61
N ASP A 279 -1.90 -14.81 15.60
CA ASP A 279 -2.34 -16.07 15.03
C ASP A 279 -1.18 -16.79 14.33
N VAL A 280 -0.41 -16.10 13.49
CA VAL A 280 0.79 -16.65 12.82
C VAL A 280 1.86 -17.08 13.85
N HIS A 281 2.12 -16.26 14.87
CA HIS A 281 3.10 -16.61 15.91
C HIS A 281 2.67 -17.82 16.76
N ASN A 282 1.38 -17.96 17.05
CA ASN A 282 0.87 -19.13 17.75
C ASN A 282 0.96 -20.40 16.88
N GLU A 283 0.77 -20.30 15.56
CA GLU A 283 1.00 -21.40 14.61
C GLU A 283 2.49 -21.80 14.54
N ASP A 284 3.38 -20.82 14.42
CA ASP A 284 4.84 -21.05 14.37
C ASP A 284 5.34 -21.72 15.65
N ILE A 285 4.91 -21.26 16.83
CA ILE A 285 5.24 -21.91 18.13
C ILE A 285 4.70 -23.34 18.19
N TYR A 286 3.49 -23.59 17.66
CA TYR A 286 2.91 -24.93 17.69
C TYR A 286 3.71 -25.91 16.81
N SER A 287 4.07 -25.49 15.59
CA SER A 287 4.90 -26.28 14.68
C SER A 287 6.29 -26.58 15.24
N LEU A 288 6.97 -25.58 15.84
CA LEU A 288 8.27 -25.75 16.49
C LEU A 288 8.21 -26.76 17.66
N ASN A 289 7.12 -26.76 18.44
CA ASN A 289 6.94 -27.69 19.54
C ASN A 289 6.62 -29.12 19.06
N GLU A 290 5.89 -29.29 17.95
CA GLU A 290 5.66 -30.59 17.32
C GLU A 290 6.95 -31.18 16.74
N ASP A 291 7.76 -30.36 16.06
CA ASP A 291 9.06 -30.79 15.53
C ASP A 291 10.04 -31.19 16.64
N GLN A 292 10.06 -30.44 17.75
CA GLN A 292 10.85 -30.80 18.95
C GLN A 292 10.32 -32.05 19.66
N ALA A 293 9.01 -32.28 19.65
CA ALA A 293 8.40 -33.49 20.20
C ALA A 293 8.69 -34.72 19.33
N ALA A 294 8.73 -34.56 18.00
CA ALA A 294 9.07 -35.60 17.04
C ALA A 294 10.57 -35.96 17.04
N GLN A 295 11.45 -35.06 17.51
CA GLN A 295 12.89 -35.28 17.63
C GLN A 295 13.33 -35.84 18.98
N LYS A 296 12.42 -36.08 19.94
CA LYS A 296 12.78 -36.76 21.20
C LYS A 296 13.15 -38.23 20.93
N PRO A 297 14.30 -38.73 21.38
CA PRO A 297 14.62 -40.14 21.27
C PRO A 297 13.58 -40.96 22.04
N ILE A 298 13.06 -42.01 21.41
CA ILE A 298 12.29 -43.05 22.10
C ILE A 298 13.24 -43.67 23.11
N ALA A 299 13.05 -43.38 24.39
CA ALA A 299 13.82 -44.03 25.45
C ALA A 299 13.49 -45.52 25.42
N ASP A 300 14.52 -46.33 25.18
CA ASP A 300 14.44 -47.79 25.10
C ASP A 300 14.00 -48.36 26.47
N GLU A 301 12.75 -48.81 26.54
CA GLU A 301 12.13 -49.40 27.73
C GLU A 301 12.41 -50.91 27.85
N THR A 302 13.47 -51.43 27.19
CA THR A 302 13.84 -52.86 27.27
C THR A 302 15.11 -53.14 28.07
N ALA A 303 15.16 -52.70 29.33
CA ALA A 303 16.14 -53.23 30.28
C ALA A 303 15.61 -53.21 31.71
N LYS A 304 14.71 -54.15 32.01
CA LYS A 304 14.45 -54.67 33.36
C LYS A 304 13.60 -55.94 33.28
N SER A 305 14.25 -57.08 33.16
CA SER A 305 13.74 -58.33 33.74
C SER A 305 14.65 -58.69 34.92
N PRO A 306 14.09 -59.17 36.04
CA PRO A 306 14.83 -59.44 37.29
C PRO A 306 15.85 -60.56 37.15
#